data_AF-A0A2K3KTQ7-F1
#
_entry.id   AF-A0A2K3KTQ7-F1
#
_cell.length_a   1.000
_cell.length_b   1.000
_cell.length_c   1.000
_cell.angle_alpha   90.00
_cell.angle_beta   90.00
_cell.angle_gamma   90.00
#
_symmetry.space_group_name_H-M   'P 1'
#
loop_
_entity.id
_entity.type
_entity.pdbx_description
1 polymer ?
#
loop_
_entity_poly.entity_id
_entity_poly.type
_entity_poly.pdbx_seq_one_letter_code
_entity_poly.pdbx_strand_id
1 'polypeptide(L)'
;FRVRFEVIDGKDTCVFAIFDSDMSYMMEKSCAFFVAQSKGKIAGPHPIEFDSLVGKKMLLAVDKSANQSLVGDGCSRVRRVCMDSAIIAEFCADCGYSTPVKGTSPSIDIDSDGLSGDLDGG
;
A
#
# COMPACT_ATOMS: atom_id res chain seq x y z
N PHE A 1 14.99 -8.03 -3.95
CA PHE A 1 14.74 -9.10 -2.97
C PHE A 1 13.30 -9.01 -2.51
N ARG A 2 12.71 -10.17 -2.20
CA ARG A 2 11.29 -10.30 -1.83
C ARG A 2 11.23 -10.73 -0.38
N VAL A 3 10.55 -9.96 0.45
CA VAL A 3 10.27 -10.33 1.84
C VAL A 3 8.76 -10.37 2.02
N ARG A 4 8.26 -11.44 2.64
CA ARG A 4 6.84 -11.62 2.95
C ARG A 4 6.62 -11.23 4.40
N PHE A 5 5.66 -10.34 4.64
CA PHE A 5 5.23 -9.94 5.97
C PHE A 5 3.80 -10.38 6.20
N GLU A 6 3.58 -10.98 7.35
CA GLU A 6 2.24 -11.16 7.90
C GLU A 6 1.84 -9.87 8.63
N VAL A 7 0.71 -9.30 8.24
CA VAL A 7 0.23 -8.01 8.74
C VAL A 7 -1.20 -8.18 9.25
N ILE A 8 -1.47 -7.62 10.43
CA ILE A 8 -2.80 -7.59 11.05
C ILE A 8 -3.32 -6.15 11.04
N ASP A 9 -4.57 -5.96 10.60
CA ASP A 9 -5.25 -4.65 10.60
C ASP A 9 -6.15 -4.44 11.85
N GLY A 10 -6.06 -5.36 12.81
CA GLY A 10 -6.88 -5.39 14.02
C GLY A 10 -8.07 -6.35 13.93
N LYS A 11 -8.44 -6.81 12.73
CA LYS A 11 -9.50 -7.80 12.54
C LYS A 11 -8.99 -9.05 11.82
N ASP A 12 -8.33 -8.86 10.69
CA ASP A 12 -7.90 -9.93 9.81
C ASP A 12 -6.39 -9.86 9.57
N THR A 13 -5.83 -11.00 9.18
CA THR A 13 -4.41 -11.13 8.85
C THR A 13 -4.24 -11.31 7.35
N CYS A 14 -3.29 -10.60 6.75
CA CYS A 14 -2.96 -10.69 5.34
C CYS A 14 -1.44 -10.76 5.15
N VAL A 15 -0.99 -11.50 4.13
CA VAL A 15 0.42 -11.56 3.76
C VAL A 15 0.71 -10.60 2.62
N PHE A 16 1.67 -9.70 2.84
CA PHE A 16 2.16 -8.77 1.84
C PHE A 16 3.59 -9.10 1.43
N ALA A 17 3.90 -8.92 0.15
CA ALA A 17 5.26 -9.04 -0.36
C ALA A 17 5.81 -7.67 -0.74
N ILE A 18 6.93 -7.29 -0.10
CA ILE A 18 7.65 -6.04 -0.33
C ILE A 18 8.94 -6.36 -1.08
N PHE A 19 9.30 -5.49 -2.04
CA PHE A 19 10.38 -5.74 -2.98
C PHE A 19 11.49 -4.69 -2.90
N ASP A 20 12.69 -5.12 -3.28
CA ASP A 20 13.89 -4.34 -3.61
C ASP A 20 14.00 -2.96 -2.95
N SER A 21 13.53 -1.90 -3.62
CA SER A 21 13.69 -0.52 -3.20
C SER A 21 12.97 -0.23 -1.88
N ASP A 22 11.74 -0.69 -1.73
CA ASP A 22 10.96 -0.46 -0.51
C ASP A 22 11.57 -1.19 0.68
N MET A 23 12.01 -2.44 0.47
CA MET A 23 12.70 -3.17 1.52
C MET A 23 14.04 -2.53 1.89
N SER A 24 14.78 -2.02 0.90
CA SER A 24 16.05 -1.33 1.16
C SER A 24 15.83 -0.03 1.93
N TYR A 25 14.76 0.68 1.62
CA TYR A 25 14.32 1.88 2.34
C TYR A 25 13.96 1.56 3.78
N MET A 26 13.13 0.53 4.01
CA MET A 26 12.68 0.13 5.35
C MET A 26 13.84 -0.36 6.24
N MET A 27 14.82 -1.05 5.64
CA MET A 27 15.92 -1.67 6.37
C MET A 27 17.19 -0.82 6.44
N GLU A 28 17.24 0.26 5.66
CA GLU A 28 18.44 1.07 5.39
C GLU A 28 19.63 0.22 4.94
N LYS A 29 19.35 -0.90 4.27
CA LYS A 29 20.30 -1.95 3.89
C LYS A 29 19.88 -2.59 2.57
N SER A 30 20.84 -2.84 1.69
CA SER A 30 20.56 -3.46 0.39
C SER A 30 20.42 -4.99 0.46
N CYS A 31 19.88 -5.60 -0.59
CA CYS A 31 19.90 -7.06 -0.77
C CYS A 31 21.31 -7.64 -0.60
N ALA A 32 22.30 -7.01 -1.24
CA ALA A 32 23.68 -7.48 -1.25
C ALA A 32 24.26 -7.54 0.16
N PHE A 33 23.90 -6.59 1.02
CA PHE A 33 24.29 -6.60 2.43
C PHE A 33 23.77 -7.86 3.15
N PHE A 34 22.49 -8.19 3.00
CA PHE A 34 21.89 -9.38 3.62
C PHE A 34 22.43 -10.69 3.04
N VAL A 35 22.66 -10.75 1.73
CA VAL A 35 23.26 -11.93 1.06
C VAL A 35 24.70 -12.14 1.53
N ALA A 36 25.49 -11.08 1.69
CA ALA A 36 26.85 -11.18 2.20
C ALA A 36 26.87 -11.71 3.64
N GLN A 37 25.93 -11.25 4.49
CA GLN A 37 25.78 -11.74 5.85
C GLN A 37 25.35 -13.21 5.93
N SER A 38 24.55 -13.70 4.97
CA SER A 38 24.14 -15.10 4.97
C SER A 38 25.30 -16.07 4.71
N LYS A 39 26.46 -15.58 4.28
CA LYS A 39 27.64 -16.38 3.90
C LYS A 39 27.29 -17.51 2.91
N GLY A 40 26.37 -17.24 1.99
CA GLY A 40 25.91 -18.21 0.99
C GLY A 40 24.94 -19.27 1.52
N LYS A 41 24.42 -19.13 2.75
CA LYS A 41 23.32 -19.98 3.22
C LYS A 41 22.06 -19.67 2.41
N ILE A 42 21.51 -20.71 1.78
CA ILE A 42 20.33 -20.64 0.92
C ILE A 42 19.04 -20.81 1.74
N ALA A 43 19.13 -21.44 2.91
CA ALA A 43 18.02 -21.66 3.84
C ALA A 43 18.45 -21.40 5.28
N GLY A 44 17.49 -20.95 6.10
CA GLY A 44 17.73 -20.60 7.50
C GLY A 44 16.71 -19.58 8.00
N PRO A 45 16.85 -19.13 9.25
CA PRO A 45 16.05 -18.03 9.78
C PRO A 45 16.29 -16.76 8.94
N HIS A 46 15.30 -15.88 8.92
CA HIS A 46 15.46 -14.55 8.34
C HIS A 46 16.52 -13.74 9.10
N PRO A 47 17.14 -12.72 8.46
CA PRO A 47 18.05 -11.81 9.15
C PRO A 47 17.38 -11.14 10.36
N ILE A 48 18.02 -11.19 11.53
CA ILE A 48 17.47 -10.66 12.79
C ILE A 48 17.09 -9.18 12.70
N GLU A 49 17.70 -8.43 11.79
CA GLU A 49 17.35 -7.03 11.55
C GLU A 49 15.88 -6.87 11.15
N PHE A 50 15.26 -7.86 10.50
CA PHE A 50 13.85 -7.81 10.13
C PHE A 50 12.92 -7.77 11.35
N ASP A 51 13.37 -8.27 12.51
CA ASP A 51 12.60 -8.21 13.76
C ASP A 51 12.33 -6.76 14.19
N SER A 52 13.17 -5.81 13.76
CA SER A 52 12.95 -4.38 14.00
C SER A 52 11.70 -3.81 13.32
N LEU A 53 11.06 -4.56 12.42
CA LEU A 53 9.81 -4.20 11.76
C LEU A 53 8.58 -4.75 12.49
N VAL A 54 8.76 -5.71 13.41
CA VAL A 54 7.66 -6.32 14.17
C VAL A 54 7.02 -5.28 15.08
N GLY A 55 5.68 -5.24 15.07
CA GLY A 55 4.90 -4.29 15.88
C GLY A 55 4.83 -2.87 15.32
N LYS A 56 5.51 -2.56 14.21
CA LYS A 56 5.39 -1.24 13.56
C LYS A 56 4.10 -1.15 12.78
N LYS A 57 3.42 0.00 12.92
CA LYS A 57 2.30 0.39 12.04
C LYS A 57 2.86 1.05 10.79
N MET A 58 2.30 0.72 9.63
CA MET A 58 2.77 1.19 8.33
C MET A 58 1.59 1.40 7.38
N LEU A 59 1.70 2.31 6.43
CA LEU A 59 0.76 2.43 5.32
C LEU A 59 1.33 1.71 4.09
N LEU A 60 0.52 0.85 3.48
CA LEU A 60 0.90 0.05 2.31
C LEU A 60 0.00 0.38 1.14
N ALA A 61 0.59 0.82 0.03
CA ALA A 61 -0.11 0.90 -1.25
C ALA A 61 0.03 -0.44 -1.96
N VAL A 62 -1.08 -1.16 -2.16
CA VAL A 62 -1.08 -2.54 -2.67
C VAL A 62 -1.64 -2.61 -4.09
N ASP A 63 -1.12 -3.54 -4.90
CA ASP A 63 -1.68 -3.85 -6.21
C ASP A 63 -3.11 -4.39 -6.06
N LYS A 64 -4.10 -3.70 -6.65
CA LYS A 64 -5.41 -4.29 -6.94
C LYS A 64 -5.24 -5.28 -8.09
N SER A 65 -4.99 -6.56 -7.82
CA SER A 65 -5.12 -7.56 -8.88
C SER A 65 -6.60 -7.93 -9.05
N ALA A 66 -7.14 -7.70 -10.25
CA ALA A 66 -8.47 -8.21 -10.64
C ALA A 66 -8.49 -9.75 -10.79
N ASN A 67 -7.31 -10.35 -10.88
CA ASN A 67 -7.09 -11.78 -11.04
C ASN A 67 -6.14 -12.26 -9.93
N GLN A 68 -6.64 -12.35 -8.69
CA GLN A 68 -6.08 -13.35 -7.79
C GLN A 68 -6.55 -14.70 -8.35
N SER A 69 -5.77 -15.27 -9.27
CA SER A 69 -6.04 -16.66 -9.66
C SER A 69 -6.02 -17.50 -8.39
N LEU A 70 -6.85 -18.54 -8.33
CA LEU A 70 -6.86 -19.54 -7.26
C LEU A 70 -5.50 -20.26 -7.08
N VAL A 71 -4.49 -19.91 -7.89
CA VAL A 71 -3.10 -20.38 -7.90
C VAL A 71 -2.14 -19.22 -7.57
N GLY A 72 -2.60 -18.19 -6.86
CA GLY A 72 -1.76 -17.12 -6.34
C GLY A 72 -1.00 -17.57 -5.10
N ASP A 73 0.22 -17.07 -4.94
CA ASP A 73 1.18 -17.31 -3.84
C ASP A 73 0.67 -16.91 -2.42
N GLY A 74 -0.62 -16.59 -2.28
CA GLY A 74 -1.28 -16.13 -1.05
C GLY A 74 -0.88 -14.72 -0.59
N CYS A 75 -0.09 -13.98 -1.37
CA CYS A 75 0.39 -12.66 -0.97
C CYS A 75 0.04 -11.55 -1.96
N SER A 76 -0.26 -10.36 -1.42
CA SER A 76 -0.47 -9.15 -2.20
C SER A 76 0.84 -8.38 -2.39
N ARG A 77 1.11 -7.91 -3.61
CA ARG A 77 2.29 -7.09 -3.91
C ARG A 77 2.11 -5.67 -3.39
N VAL A 78 3.12 -5.18 -2.67
CA VAL A 78 3.20 -3.78 -2.25
C VAL A 78 3.92 -2.96 -3.31
N ARG A 79 3.35 -1.79 -3.65
CA ARG A 79 3.94 -0.78 -4.56
C ARG A 79 4.74 0.27 -3.85
N ARG A 80 4.28 0.65 -2.66
CA ARG A 80 4.88 1.69 -1.83
C ARG A 80 4.61 1.43 -0.36
N VAL A 81 5.56 1.86 0.44
CA VAL A 81 5.52 1.81 1.90
C VAL A 81 5.67 3.23 2.44
N CYS A 82 4.92 3.56 3.49
CA CYS A 82 5.14 4.75 4.30
C CYS A 82 5.28 4.37 5.78
N MET A 83 6.36 4.86 6.39
CA MET A 83 6.70 4.67 7.81
C MET A 83 6.70 5.98 8.59
N ASP A 84 6.27 7.08 7.97
CA ASP A 84 6.22 8.40 8.60
C ASP A 84 5.10 8.42 9.66
N SER A 85 5.46 8.65 10.91
CA SER A 85 4.52 8.59 12.02
C SER A 85 3.46 9.70 11.99
N ALA A 86 3.77 10.87 11.42
CA ALA A 86 2.81 11.96 11.33
C ALA A 86 1.75 11.64 10.27
N ILE A 87 2.17 11.17 9.09
CA ILE A 87 1.24 10.73 8.04
C ILE A 87 0.38 9.57 8.54
N ILE A 88 0.97 8.57 9.21
CA ILE A 88 0.22 7.43 9.76
C ILE A 88 -0.82 7.90 10.78
N ALA A 89 -0.49 8.88 11.62
CA ALA A 89 -1.41 9.41 12.63
C ALA A 89 -2.63 10.10 12.00
N GLU A 90 -2.43 10.86 10.91
CA GLU A 90 -3.55 11.48 10.15
C GLU A 90 -4.53 10.41 9.65
N PHE A 91 -4.04 9.33 9.03
CA PHE A 91 -4.89 8.23 8.56
C PHE A 91 -5.61 7.49 9.69
N CYS A 92 -5.04 7.46 10.90
CA CYS A 92 -5.70 6.85 12.06
C CYS A 92 -6.77 7.75 12.67
N ALA A 93 -6.63 9.09 12.56
CA ALA A 93 -7.56 10.05 13.12
C ALA A 93 -8.90 10.08 12.37
N ASP A 94 -8.89 9.84 11.05
CA ASP A 94 -10.08 9.89 10.18
C ASP A 94 -11.04 8.68 10.29
N CYS A 95 -10.90 7.87 11.35
CA CYS A 95 -11.77 6.75 11.73
C CYS A 95 -11.81 5.55 10.78
N GLY A 96 -11.32 4.43 11.30
CA GLY A 96 -11.50 3.08 10.77
C GLY A 96 -10.27 2.59 10.03
N TYR A 97 -9.95 1.30 10.19
CA TYR A 97 -8.95 0.57 9.41
C TYR A 97 -9.38 0.41 7.93
N SER A 98 -9.97 1.46 7.37
CA SER A 98 -10.62 1.51 6.08
C SER A 98 -9.63 2.13 5.11
N THR A 99 -9.22 1.36 4.11
CA THR A 99 -8.36 1.86 3.03
C THR A 99 -9.10 2.99 2.31
N PRO A 100 -8.56 4.22 2.25
CA PRO A 100 -9.22 5.29 1.50
C PRO A 100 -9.37 4.88 0.04
N VAL A 101 -10.61 4.71 -0.39
CA VAL A 101 -10.90 4.55 -1.81
C VAL A 101 -10.84 5.92 -2.44
N LYS A 102 -10.14 6.07 -3.57
CA LYS A 102 -10.13 7.31 -4.34
C LYS A 102 -11.57 7.67 -4.65
N GLY A 103 -12.12 8.67 -3.94
CA GLY A 103 -13.40 9.25 -4.31
C GLY A 103 -13.25 9.78 -5.73
N THR A 104 -14.07 9.28 -6.65
CA THR A 104 -14.36 10.02 -7.87
C THR A 104 -14.94 11.34 -7.43
N SER A 105 -14.12 12.38 -7.38
CA SER A 105 -14.58 13.75 -7.29
C SER A 105 -15.62 13.94 -8.42
N PRO A 106 -16.84 14.41 -8.12
CA PRO A 106 -17.80 14.68 -9.18
C PRO A 106 -17.19 15.69 -10.15
N SER A 107 -17.29 15.42 -11.44
CA SER A 107 -17.03 16.41 -12.47
C SER A 107 -17.96 17.58 -12.22
N ILE A 108 -17.39 18.76 -12.01
CA ILE A 108 -18.14 20.02 -12.00
C ILE A 108 -18.57 20.26 -13.45
N ASP A 109 -19.80 19.86 -13.78
CA ASP A 109 -20.47 20.31 -15.00
C ASP A 109 -20.85 21.78 -14.80
N ILE A 110 -19.99 22.67 -15.30
CA ILE A 110 -20.34 24.07 -15.54
C ILE A 110 -20.99 24.09 -16.91
N ASP A 111 -22.31 23.92 -16.99
CA ASP A 111 -23.14 24.40 -18.11
C ASP A 111 -24.64 24.16 -17.81
N SER A 112 -25.28 25.16 -17.18
CA SER A 112 -26.74 25.39 -17.08
C SER A 112 -26.88 26.74 -16.36
N ASP A 113 -27.54 27.80 -16.83
CA ASP A 113 -28.58 27.98 -17.84
C ASP A 113 -28.62 29.44 -18.30
N GLY A 114 -29.23 29.69 -19.47
CA GLY A 114 -30.13 30.83 -19.62
C GLY A 114 -29.87 31.72 -20.82
N LEU A 115 -30.67 31.56 -21.88
CA LEU A 115 -31.62 32.59 -22.33
C LEU A 115 -32.59 31.96 -23.35
N SER A 116 -33.80 31.72 -22.86
CA SER A 116 -34.99 31.32 -23.62
C SER A 116 -35.38 32.41 -24.63
N GLY A 117 -35.80 31.99 -25.82
CA GLY A 117 -36.30 32.89 -26.85
C GLY A 117 -37.70 33.42 -26.56
N ASP A 118 -37.99 34.58 -27.15
CA ASP A 118 -39.34 35.09 -27.33
C ASP A 118 -39.58 35.28 -28.84
N LEU A 119 -40.53 34.51 -29.38
CA LEU A 119 -41.18 34.71 -30.67
C LEU A 119 -42.67 34.97 -30.40
N ASP A 120 -43.15 36.16 -30.72
CA ASP A 120 -44.53 36.51 -31.12
C ASP A 120 -44.47 37.95 -31.66
N GLY A 121 -44.99 38.37 -32.82
CA GLY A 121 -46.22 38.01 -33.51
C GLY A 121 -47.07 39.28 -33.64
N GLY A 122 -46.98 39.99 -34.78
CA GLY A 122 -47.76 41.21 -35.06
C GLY A 122 -47.34 41.91 -36.35
#